data_AF-A0A1H4KVK5-F1
#
_entry.id   AF-A0A1H4KVK5-F1
#
_cell.length_a   1.000
_cell.length_b   1.000
_cell.length_c   1.000
_cell.angle_alpha   90.00
_cell.angle_beta   90.00
_cell.angle_gamma   90.00
#
_symmetry.space_group_name_H-M   'P 1'
#
loop_
_entity.id
_entity.type
_entity.pdbx_description
1 polymer ?
#
loop_
_entity_poly.entity_id
_entity_poly.type
_entity_poly.pdbx_seq_one_letter_code
_entity_poly.pdbx_strand_id
1 'polypeptide(L)'
;MGRGRQKAKATKQARDIKYYSPSTDYSALQRELGSANSQVSGRRGSAASFEADPLEPDYSEYEDKYADAFDEEDETDTRRIS
;
A
#
# COMPACT_ATOMS: atom_id res chain seq x y z
N MET A 1 9.14 4.46 43.02
CA MET A 1 8.30 5.66 42.84
C MET A 1 8.35 6.31 41.43
N GLY A 2 9.16 5.81 40.46
CA GLY A 2 9.34 6.48 39.15
C GLY A 2 8.56 5.93 37.94
N ARG A 3 8.00 4.71 38.01
CA ARG A 3 7.41 4.03 36.84
C ARG A 3 6.10 4.66 36.35
N GLY A 4 5.23 5.14 37.25
CA GLY A 4 3.96 5.74 36.88
C GLY A 4 4.10 7.03 36.06
N ARG A 5 5.09 7.87 36.42
CA ARG A 5 5.41 9.11 35.68
C ARG A 5 5.97 8.81 34.30
N GLN A 6 6.84 7.81 34.17
CA GLN A 6 7.36 7.36 32.88
C GLN A 6 6.24 6.84 31.98
N LYS A 7 5.36 5.98 32.51
CA LYS A 7 4.20 5.47 31.77
C LYS A 7 3.29 6.60 31.29
N ALA A 8 2.99 7.57 32.16
CA ALA A 8 2.17 8.72 31.79
C ALA A 8 2.82 9.56 30.66
N LYS A 9 4.13 9.84 30.74
CA LYS A 9 4.86 10.55 29.68
C LYS A 9 4.85 9.77 28.36
N ALA A 10 5.07 8.46 28.40
CA ALA A 10 5.05 7.62 27.20
C ALA A 10 3.67 7.57 26.54
N THR A 11 2.59 7.42 27.33
CA THR A 11 1.22 7.42 26.78
C THR A 11 0.86 8.77 26.16
N LYS A 12 1.31 9.88 26.76
CA LYS A 12 1.12 11.22 26.17
C LYS A 12 1.84 11.32 24.82
N GLN A 13 3.14 10.99 24.79
CA GLN A 13 3.92 11.04 23.55
C GLN A 13 3.34 10.14 22.46
N ALA A 14 2.90 8.92 22.80
CA ALA A 14 2.30 8.01 21.85
C ALA A 14 1.01 8.57 21.25
N ARG A 15 0.19 9.27 22.05
CA ARG A 15 -1.00 9.97 21.55
C ARG A 15 -0.63 11.13 20.65
N ASP A 16 0.35 11.93 21.06
CA ASP A 16 0.85 13.04 20.26
C ASP A 16 1.29 12.50 18.89
N ILE A 17 2.10 11.43 18.83
CA ILE A 17 2.53 10.80 17.57
C ILE A 17 1.35 10.23 16.77
N LYS A 18 0.44 9.50 17.42
CA LYS A 18 -0.69 8.83 16.74
C LYS A 18 -1.64 9.83 16.06
N TYR A 19 -1.85 10.98 16.69
CA TYR A 19 -2.76 12.01 16.22
C TYR A 19 -2.04 13.24 15.66
N TYR A 20 -0.71 13.17 15.48
CA TYR A 20 0.06 14.22 14.86
C TYR A 20 -0.20 14.22 13.36
N SER A 21 -0.83 15.29 12.89
CA SER A 21 -0.89 15.61 11.47
C SER A 21 0.06 16.78 11.21
N PRO A 22 1.23 16.54 10.60
CA PRO A 22 2.14 17.63 10.25
C PRO A 22 1.46 18.56 9.24
N SER A 23 1.61 19.87 9.42
CA SER A 23 1.19 20.85 8.41
C SER A 23 2.10 20.78 7.20
N THR A 24 1.53 20.59 6.01
CA THR A 24 2.27 20.65 4.75
C THR A 24 2.42 22.11 4.30
N ASP A 25 3.65 22.52 3.97
CA ASP A 25 3.87 23.81 3.31
C ASP A 25 3.52 23.72 1.81
N TYR A 26 2.31 24.15 1.48
CA TYR A 26 1.81 24.15 0.09
C TYR A 26 2.59 25.10 -0.82
N SER A 27 3.21 26.16 -0.29
CA SER A 27 3.94 27.13 -1.08
C SER A 27 5.26 26.57 -1.60
N ALA A 28 5.96 25.79 -0.76
CA ALA A 28 7.15 25.05 -1.14
C ALA A 28 6.83 23.95 -2.18
N LEU A 29 5.76 23.18 -1.95
CA LEU A 29 5.32 22.12 -2.86
C LEU A 29 4.97 22.66 -4.26
N GLN A 30 4.26 23.78 -4.33
CA GLN A 30 3.89 24.39 -5.61
C GLN A 30 5.13 24.82 -6.41
N ARG A 31 6.16 25.37 -5.74
CA ARG A 31 7.43 25.75 -6.38
C ARG A 31 8.16 24.55 -6.98
N GLU A 32 8.20 23.43 -6.28
CA GLU A 32 8.84 22.20 -6.75
C GLU A 32 8.11 21.63 -7.98
N LEU A 33 6.78 21.52 -7.93
CA LEU A 33 5.97 21.01 -9.04
C LEU A 33 6.04 21.91 -10.29
N GLY A 34 6.01 23.22 -10.11
CA GLY A 34 6.16 24.18 -11.21
C GLY A 34 7.52 24.06 -11.91
N SER A 35 8.58 23.83 -11.14
CA SER A 35 9.94 23.63 -11.68
C SER A 35 10.08 22.27 -12.39
N ALA A 36 9.52 21.19 -11.84
CA ALA A 36 9.59 19.85 -12.41
C ALA A 36 8.85 19.71 -13.75
N ASN A 37 7.70 20.37 -13.92
CA ASN A 37 6.93 20.34 -15.17
C ASN A 37 7.69 20.94 -16.36
N SER A 38 8.58 21.92 -16.13
CA SER A 38 9.43 22.49 -17.19
C SER A 38 10.47 21.49 -17.72
N GLN A 39 10.97 20.59 -16.87
CA GLN A 39 11.99 19.60 -17.21
C GLN A 39 11.39 18.36 -17.91
N VAL A 40 10.16 17.98 -17.53
CA VAL A 40 9.47 16.81 -18.11
C VAL A 40 8.93 17.11 -19.51
N SER A 41 8.54 18.36 -19.80
CA SER A 41 8.07 18.75 -21.14
C SER A 41 9.13 18.54 -22.23
N GLY A 42 10.43 18.61 -21.89
CA GLY A 42 11.52 18.34 -22.83
C GLY A 42 11.83 16.85 -23.05
N ARG A 43 11.29 15.95 -22.23
CA ARG A 43 11.55 14.48 -22.29
C ARG A 43 10.36 13.65 -22.76
N ARG A 44 9.22 14.26 -23.05
CA ARG A 44 8.02 13.55 -23.57
C ARG A 44 7.98 13.42 -25.09
N GLY A 45 9.02 13.86 -25.80
CA GLY A 45 9.12 13.78 -27.27
C GLY A 45 9.75 12.52 -27.84
N SER A 46 10.05 11.50 -27.02
CA SER A 46 10.81 10.31 -27.45
C SER A 46 10.34 9.05 -26.71
N ALA A 47 9.17 8.52 -27.06
CA ALA A 47 8.77 7.16 -26.71
C ALA A 47 7.82 6.61 -27.77
N ALA A 48 8.33 6.51 -29.01
CA ALA A 48 7.83 5.52 -29.95
C ALA A 48 8.24 4.13 -29.42
N SER A 49 7.31 3.16 -29.51
CA SER A 49 7.47 1.73 -29.18
C SER A 49 7.20 1.31 -27.73
N PHE A 50 5.92 1.29 -27.33
CA PHE A 50 5.45 0.39 -26.27
C PHE A 50 4.89 -0.86 -26.96
N GLU A 51 5.75 -1.86 -27.17
CA GLU A 51 5.29 -3.21 -27.42
C GLU A 51 4.55 -3.66 -26.16
N ALA A 52 3.27 -4.01 -26.31
CA ALA A 52 2.40 -4.33 -25.18
C ALA A 52 2.77 -5.72 -24.63
N ASP A 53 3.83 -5.76 -23.83
CA ASP A 53 4.08 -6.86 -22.92
C ASP A 53 2.97 -6.86 -21.86
N PRO A 54 2.16 -7.92 -21.71
CA PRO A 54 1.11 -7.98 -20.70
C PRO A 54 1.76 -7.89 -19.32
N LEU A 55 1.50 -6.78 -18.62
CA LEU A 55 1.98 -6.52 -17.25
C LEU A 55 1.42 -7.50 -16.20
N GLU A 56 0.57 -8.44 -16.61
CA GLU A 56 -0.11 -9.39 -15.75
C GLU A 56 0.71 -10.69 -15.68
N PRO A 57 1.29 -11.02 -14.52
CA PRO A 57 1.86 -12.36 -14.32
C PRO A 57 0.78 -13.43 -14.52
N ASP A 58 1.15 -14.61 -14.99
CA ASP A 58 0.21 -15.72 -15.20
C ASP A 58 -0.36 -16.21 -13.85
N TYR A 59 -1.56 -15.73 -13.51
CA TYR A 59 -2.25 -16.08 -12.26
C TYR A 59 -2.84 -17.49 -12.25
N SER A 60 -2.78 -18.23 -13.38
CA SER A 60 -3.30 -19.60 -13.46
C SER A 60 -2.65 -20.53 -12.44
N GLU A 61 -1.34 -20.36 -12.16
CA GLU A 61 -0.61 -21.16 -11.16
C GLU A 61 -1.16 -20.98 -9.73
N TYR A 62 -1.63 -19.77 -9.40
CA TYR A 62 -2.27 -19.51 -8.11
C TYR A 62 -3.68 -20.10 -8.06
N GLU A 63 -4.41 -20.06 -9.17
CA GLU A 63 -5.75 -20.63 -9.26
C GLU A 63 -5.71 -22.14 -9.00
N ASP A 64 -4.81 -22.88 -9.67
CA ASP A 64 -4.65 -24.33 -9.48
C ASP A 64 -4.27 -24.70 -8.03
N LYS A 65 -3.38 -23.93 -7.39
CA LYS A 65 -2.92 -24.19 -6.01
C LYS A 65 -4.04 -24.08 -4.99
N TYR A 66 -4.99 -23.17 -5.21
CA TYR A 66 -6.10 -22.95 -4.28
C TYR A 66 -7.38 -23.66 -4.72
N ALA A 67 -7.49 -24.11 -5.97
CA ALA A 67 -8.62 -24.91 -6.45
C ALA A 67 -8.82 -26.20 -5.62
N ASP A 68 -7.72 -26.91 -5.32
CA ASP A 68 -7.74 -28.13 -4.48
C ASP A 68 -8.16 -27.84 -3.02
N ALA A 69 -7.86 -26.65 -2.52
CA ALA A 69 -8.18 -26.25 -1.15
C ALA A 69 -9.66 -25.90 -0.94
N PHE A 70 -10.37 -25.48 -2.00
CA PHE A 70 -11.80 -25.19 -1.93
C PHE A 70 -12.66 -26.43 -2.11
N ASP A 71 -12.21 -27.43 -2.89
CA ASP A 71 -12.92 -28.69 -3.09
C ASP A 71 -12.93 -29.55 -1.79
N GLU A 72 -11.89 -29.47 -0.96
CA GLU A 72 -11.84 -30.16 0.34
C GLU A 72 -12.72 -29.52 1.43
N GLU A 73 -12.99 -28.22 1.40
CA GLU A 73 -13.81 -27.54 2.43
C GLU A 73 -15.30 -27.91 2.30
N ASP A 74 -15.83 -27.96 1.07
CA ASP A 74 -17.24 -28.30 0.80
C ASP A 74 -17.59 -29.77 1.13
N GLU A 75 -16.63 -30.70 1.07
CA GLU A 75 -16.85 -32.08 1.53
C GLU A 75 -16.95 -32.23 3.06
N THR A 76 -16.34 -31.32 3.83
CA THR A 76 -16.33 -31.42 5.30
C THR A 76 -17.61 -30.90 5.95
N ASP A 77 -18.34 -30.00 5.28
CA ASP A 77 -19.63 -29.49 5.76
C ASP A 77 -20.76 -30.50 5.51
N THR A 78 -20.71 -31.24 4.40
CA THR A 78 -21.71 -32.29 4.08
C THR A 78 -21.58 -33.55 4.95
N ARG A 79 -20.38 -33.88 5.44
CA ARG A 79 -20.13 -35.04 6.32
C ARG A 79 -20.56 -34.84 7.79
N ARG A 80 -20.96 -33.64 8.20
CA ARG A 80 -21.42 -33.35 9.57
C ARG A 80 -22.94 -33.39 9.76
N ILE A 81 -23.70 -33.60 8.69
CA ILE A 81 -25.16 -33.62 8.71
C ILE A 81 -25.66 -34.99 8.24
N SER A 82 -25.53 -36.01 9.10
CA SER A 82 -26.26 -37.29 8.98
C SER A 82 -26.40 -37.97 10.33
#